data_AF-A0A8I3NVJ3-F1
#
_entry.id   AF-A0A8I3NVJ3-F1
#
_cell.length_a   1.000
_cell.length_b   1.000
_cell.length_c   1.000
_cell.angle_alpha   90.00
_cell.angle_beta   90.00
_cell.angle_gamma   90.00
#
_symmetry.space_group_name_H-M   'P 1'
#
loop_
_entity.id
_entity.type
_entity.pdbx_description
1 polymer ?
#
loop_
_entity_poly.entity_id
_entity_poly.type
_entity_poly.pdbx_seq_one_letter_code
_entity_poly.pdbx_strand_id
1 'polypeptide(L)'
;MLGFYFLGHSFICQKAEVRGPEGGTLTAYCKYTSGWESYKKWWCRGKHWNSCRILVKTTGSERLMKKGQASIQDDHGIRTINMTLEELRRDDADTYRCGIEKTGKDLGYKFSVIIDPGRGPPP
;
A
#
# COMPACT_ATOMS: atom_id res chain seq x y z
N MET A 1 11.85 -15.79 34.61
CA MET A 1 11.36 -16.67 33.52
C MET A 1 10.68 -15.76 32.50
N LEU A 2 11.42 -15.28 31.48
CA LEU A 2 10.92 -14.30 30.51
C LEU A 2 10.03 -14.99 29.48
N GLY A 3 8.72 -14.91 29.67
CA GLY A 3 7.73 -15.33 28.69
C GLY A 3 7.08 -14.11 28.04
N PHE A 4 7.51 -13.76 26.83
CA PHE A 4 6.69 -12.96 25.91
C PHE A 4 6.45 -13.78 24.66
N TYR A 5 5.41 -14.62 24.74
CA TYR A 5 4.75 -15.16 23.56
C TYR A 5 3.99 -14.02 22.87
N PHE A 6 4.46 -13.58 21.70
CA PHE A 6 3.58 -13.02 20.67
C PHE A 6 3.99 -13.60 19.30
N LEU A 7 3.48 -14.79 19.00
CA LEU A 7 3.25 -15.24 17.62
C LEU A 7 2.19 -14.31 17.00
N GLY A 8 2.59 -13.39 16.14
CA GLY A 8 1.66 -12.54 15.41
C GLY A 8 2.11 -12.42 13.97
N HIS A 9 1.33 -12.99 13.04
CA HIS A 9 1.46 -12.70 11.60
C HIS A 9 1.18 -11.21 11.37
N SER A 10 2.18 -10.37 11.59
CA SER A 10 2.06 -8.92 11.48
C SER A 10 2.07 -8.54 10.01
N PHE A 11 0.99 -7.90 9.56
CA PHE A 11 0.91 -7.21 8.28
C PHE A 11 0.47 -5.77 8.54
N ILE A 12 1.39 -4.82 8.40
CA ILE A 12 1.18 -3.41 8.78
C ILE A 12 1.83 -2.45 7.80
N CYS A 13 1.20 -1.30 7.56
CA CYS A 13 1.81 -0.22 6.81
C CYS A 13 2.60 0.71 7.74
N GLN A 14 3.73 1.22 7.26
CA GLN A 14 4.66 2.04 8.06
C GLN A 14 4.04 3.36 8.53
N LYS A 15 3.13 3.92 7.73
CA LYS A 15 2.41 5.16 8.05
C LYS A 15 0.91 4.94 7.86
N ALA A 16 0.12 5.48 8.80
CA ALA A 16 -1.33 5.57 8.69
C ALA A 16 -1.75 6.68 7.70
N GLU A 17 -0.88 7.65 7.45
CA GLU A 17 -1.06 8.74 6.50
C GLU A 17 0.19 8.93 5.65
N VAL A 18 0.01 8.96 4.32
CA VAL A 18 1.08 9.19 3.35
C VAL A 18 0.73 10.44 2.56
N ARG A 19 1.67 11.37 2.48
CA ARG A 19 1.47 12.68 1.87
C ARG A 19 2.42 12.87 0.69
N GLY A 20 1.98 13.57 -0.34
CA GLY A 20 2.80 13.93 -1.49
C GLY A 20 2.27 15.20 -2.17
N PRO A 21 3.13 15.99 -2.82
CA PRO A 21 2.70 17.21 -3.49
C PRO A 21 1.92 16.90 -4.78
N GLU A 22 0.95 17.73 -5.12
CA GLU A 22 0.29 17.73 -6.43
C GLU A 22 1.34 17.80 -7.56
N GLY A 23 1.18 16.96 -8.58
CA GLY A 23 2.13 16.72 -9.66
C GLY A 23 3.34 15.85 -9.29
N GLY A 24 3.52 15.55 -8.00
CA GLY A 24 4.65 14.76 -7.49
C GLY A 24 4.37 13.25 -7.44
N THR A 25 5.13 12.60 -6.57
CA THR A 25 5.07 11.15 -6.34
C THR A 25 5.04 10.88 -4.83
N LEU A 26 4.30 9.85 -4.42
CA LEU A 26 4.37 9.31 -3.06
C LEU A 26 4.67 7.83 -3.08
N THR A 27 5.27 7.34 -2.00
CA THR A 27 5.50 5.92 -1.78
C THR A 27 4.96 5.51 -0.41
N ALA A 28 4.16 4.44 -0.41
CA ALA A 28 3.66 3.78 0.78
C ALA A 28 4.33 2.41 0.93
N TYR A 29 4.61 2.02 2.17
CA TYR A 29 5.32 0.79 2.49
C TYR A 29 4.53 -0.03 3.50
N CYS A 30 4.38 -1.33 3.23
CA CYS A 30 3.74 -2.26 4.17
C CYS A 30 4.60 -3.51 4.38
N LYS A 31 4.88 -3.82 5.64
CA LYS A 31 5.70 -4.96 6.04
C LYS A 31 4.84 -6.16 6.41
N TYR A 32 5.35 -7.36 6.15
CA TYR A 32 4.72 -8.61 6.55
C TYR A 32 5.72 -9.58 7.19
N THR A 33 5.22 -10.52 8.00
CA THR A 33 6.01 -11.63 8.55
C THR A 33 6.23 -12.74 7.52
N SER A 34 7.22 -13.61 7.71
CA SER A 34 7.47 -14.73 6.79
C SER A 34 6.23 -15.61 6.55
N GLY A 35 6.14 -16.21 5.37
CA GLY A 35 5.06 -17.10 4.95
C GLY A 35 4.07 -16.47 3.96
N TRP A 36 4.20 -15.18 3.66
CA TRP A 36 3.33 -14.47 2.72
C TRP A 36 4.01 -14.13 1.39
N GLU A 37 5.28 -14.45 1.20
CA GLU A 37 6.10 -14.03 0.05
C GLU A 37 5.42 -14.38 -1.29
N SER A 38 5.06 -15.64 -1.51
CA SER A 38 4.44 -16.09 -2.76
C SER A 38 2.98 -15.66 -2.97
N TYR A 39 2.34 -15.02 -1.98
CA TYR A 39 0.96 -14.59 -2.08
C TYR A 39 0.85 -13.30 -2.91
N LYS A 40 -0.22 -13.16 -3.68
CA LYS A 40 -0.45 -11.93 -4.44
C LYS A 40 -0.76 -10.78 -3.49
N LYS A 41 -0.13 -9.64 -3.75
CA LYS A 41 -0.32 -8.39 -3.01
C LYS A 41 -1.11 -7.42 -3.87
N TRP A 42 -2.01 -6.66 -3.28
CA TRP A 42 -2.83 -5.70 -4.02
C TRP A 42 -2.85 -4.34 -3.35
N TRP A 43 -3.03 -3.32 -4.17
CA TRP A 43 -3.27 -1.96 -3.73
C TRP A 43 -4.63 -1.47 -4.23
N CYS A 44 -5.44 -1.00 -3.30
CA CYS A 44 -6.84 -0.65 -3.52
C CYS A 44 -7.13 0.78 -3.05
N ARG A 45 -7.99 1.48 -3.78
CA ARG A 45 -8.48 2.82 -3.42
C ARG A 45 -9.96 2.77 -3.02
N GLY A 46 -10.30 3.39 -1.91
CA GLY A 46 -11.67 3.52 -1.39
C GLY A 46 -11.82 3.06 0.06
N LYS A 47 -12.74 3.73 0.78
CA LYS A 47 -12.98 3.54 2.22
C LYS A 47 -13.53 2.16 2.60
N HIS A 48 -14.45 1.64 1.78
CA HIS A 48 -15.22 0.42 2.05
C HIS A 48 -14.48 -0.82 1.55
N TRP A 49 -14.51 -1.90 2.35
CA TRP A 49 -13.77 -3.13 2.04
C TRP A 49 -14.25 -3.81 0.76
N ASN A 50 -15.57 -3.97 0.59
CA ASN A 50 -16.16 -4.76 -0.50
C ASN A 50 -16.18 -4.02 -1.85
N SER A 51 -15.98 -2.71 -1.87
CA SER A 51 -16.15 -1.86 -3.06
C SER A 51 -14.93 -0.99 -3.35
N CYS A 52 -13.78 -1.28 -2.71
CA CYS A 52 -12.56 -0.57 -3.05
C CYS A 52 -12.14 -0.94 -4.49
N ARG A 53 -11.64 0.04 -5.24
CA ARG A 53 -11.16 -0.14 -6.60
C ARG A 53 -9.71 -0.61 -6.57
N ILE A 54 -9.45 -1.85 -7.01
CA ILE A 54 -8.09 -2.37 -7.15
C ILE A 54 -7.36 -1.55 -8.23
N LEU A 55 -6.25 -0.91 -7.85
CA LEU A 55 -5.41 -0.13 -8.74
C LEU A 55 -4.42 -1.06 -9.46
N VAL A 56 -3.73 -1.90 -8.70
CA VAL A 56 -2.69 -2.79 -9.21
C VAL A 56 -2.48 -3.97 -8.25
N LYS A 57 -2.00 -5.10 -8.78
CA LYS A 57 -1.76 -6.35 -8.05
C LYS A 57 -0.49 -7.02 -8.52
N THR A 58 0.27 -7.64 -7.61
CA THR A 58 1.44 -8.45 -7.94
C THR A 58 1.02 -9.82 -8.50
N THR A 59 1.95 -10.53 -9.12
CA THR A 59 1.73 -11.90 -9.58
C THR A 59 2.07 -12.96 -8.53
N GLY A 60 2.43 -12.57 -7.30
CA GLY A 60 3.04 -13.46 -6.29
C GLY A 60 4.55 -13.62 -6.48
N SER A 61 5.17 -12.71 -7.25
CA SER A 61 6.61 -12.60 -7.46
C SER A 61 7.07 -11.17 -7.22
N GLU A 62 8.39 -10.96 -7.17
CA GLU A 62 9.02 -9.66 -6.89
C GLU A 62 9.02 -8.69 -8.09
N ARG A 63 8.34 -9.06 -9.18
CA ARG A 63 8.22 -8.23 -10.38
C ARG A 63 7.38 -6.99 -10.07
N LEU A 64 7.91 -5.81 -10.44
CA LEU A 64 7.16 -4.56 -10.44
C LEU A 64 5.96 -4.65 -11.39
N MET A 65 4.77 -4.40 -10.85
CA MET A 65 3.53 -4.30 -11.62
C MET A 65 3.08 -2.84 -11.62
N LYS A 66 2.71 -2.31 -12.80
CA LYS A 66 2.27 -0.92 -12.97
C LYS A 66 0.99 -0.86 -13.79
N LYS A 67 0.04 -0.01 -13.38
CA LYS A 67 -1.18 0.30 -14.13
C LYS A 67 -1.55 1.77 -13.91
N GLY A 68 -1.51 2.55 -14.99
CA GLY A 68 -1.67 4.00 -14.91
C GLY A 68 -0.59 4.62 -14.00
N GLN A 69 -1.02 5.50 -13.09
CA GLN A 69 -0.17 6.18 -12.11
C GLN A 69 0.35 5.25 -10.99
N ALA A 70 -0.29 4.10 -10.77
CA ALA A 70 -0.02 3.24 -9.63
C ALA A 70 0.93 2.10 -9.98
N SER A 71 1.94 1.87 -9.15
CA SER A 71 2.78 0.66 -9.19
C SER A 71 2.88 -0.02 -7.83
N ILE A 72 3.12 -1.33 -7.87
CA ILE A 72 3.33 -2.18 -6.70
C ILE A 72 4.48 -3.15 -6.97
N GLN A 73 5.37 -3.28 -6.01
CA GLN A 73 6.43 -4.28 -5.98
C GLN A 73 6.47 -4.91 -4.60
N ASP A 74 6.71 -6.21 -4.56
CA ASP A 74 6.88 -6.94 -3.32
C ASP A 74 8.34 -7.37 -3.21
N ASP A 75 9.06 -6.86 -2.22
CA ASP A 75 10.44 -7.28 -1.92
C ASP A 75 10.37 -8.41 -0.88
N HIS A 76 10.66 -9.63 -1.32
CA HIS A 76 10.58 -10.81 -0.46
C HIS A 76 11.75 -10.88 0.52
N GLY A 77 12.92 -10.33 0.15
CA GLY A 77 14.11 -10.34 1.00
C GLY A 77 13.90 -9.56 2.30
N ILE A 78 13.27 -8.39 2.20
CA ILE A 78 12.92 -7.55 3.37
C ILE A 78 11.44 -7.59 3.74
N ARG A 79 10.65 -8.45 3.08
CA ARG A 79 9.19 -8.63 3.28
C ARG A 79 8.43 -7.32 3.34
N THR A 80 8.67 -6.48 2.33
CA THR A 80 8.11 -5.14 2.24
C THR A 80 7.47 -4.92 0.88
N ILE A 81 6.20 -4.56 0.90
CA ILE A 81 5.44 -4.14 -0.26
C ILE A 81 5.67 -2.64 -0.45
N ASN A 82 6.17 -2.27 -1.63
CA ASN A 82 6.39 -0.90 -2.08
C ASN A 82 5.24 -0.53 -3.03
N MET A 83 4.50 0.53 -2.70
CA MET A 83 3.42 1.05 -3.54
C MET A 83 3.69 2.51 -3.88
N THR A 84 3.75 2.83 -5.17
CA THR A 84 4.10 4.18 -5.63
C THR A 84 2.96 4.74 -6.47
N LEU A 85 2.50 5.95 -6.15
CA LEU A 85 1.55 6.72 -6.96
C LEU A 85 2.27 7.95 -7.51
N GLU A 86 2.36 8.03 -8.84
CA GLU A 86 3.04 9.10 -9.58
C GLU A 86 2.03 10.11 -10.14
N GLU A 87 2.53 11.29 -10.55
CA GLU A 87 1.74 12.36 -11.17
C GLU A 87 0.49 12.72 -10.34
N LEU A 88 0.68 12.90 -9.04
CA LEU A 88 -0.41 13.04 -8.07
C LEU A 88 -1.40 14.16 -8.44
N ARG A 89 -2.69 13.86 -8.42
CA ARG A 89 -3.77 14.83 -8.64
C ARG A 89 -4.49 15.08 -7.33
N ARG A 90 -5.11 16.26 -7.14
CA ARG A 90 -5.92 16.53 -5.92
C ARG A 90 -6.97 15.44 -5.68
N ASP A 91 -7.59 14.98 -6.76
CA ASP A 91 -8.58 13.91 -6.75
C ASP A 91 -8.00 12.53 -6.43
N ASP A 92 -6.68 12.40 -6.18
CA ASP A 92 -6.08 11.18 -5.67
C ASP A 92 -6.14 11.05 -4.14
N ALA A 93 -6.48 12.14 -3.43
CA ALA A 93 -6.71 12.11 -1.99
C ALA A 93 -7.88 11.17 -1.64
N ASP A 94 -7.61 10.13 -0.85
CA ASP A 94 -8.61 9.13 -0.46
C ASP A 94 -8.08 8.22 0.66
N THR A 95 -8.93 7.31 1.14
CA THR A 95 -8.50 6.12 1.86
C THR A 95 -7.99 5.07 0.88
N TYR A 96 -6.84 4.49 1.16
CA TYR A 96 -6.24 3.39 0.43
C TYR A 96 -6.09 2.17 1.32
N ARG A 97 -5.87 1.02 0.69
CA ARG A 97 -5.61 -0.24 1.37
C ARG A 97 -4.57 -1.06 0.62
N CYS A 98 -3.56 -1.52 1.34
CA CYS A 98 -2.69 -2.60 0.91
C CYS A 98 -3.25 -3.92 1.45
N GLY A 99 -3.16 -5.00 0.66
CA GLY A 99 -3.62 -6.30 1.13
C GLY A 99 -2.88 -7.48 0.54
N ILE A 100 -3.05 -8.61 1.21
CA ILE A 100 -2.51 -9.92 0.84
C ILE A 100 -3.71 -10.81 0.51
N GLU A 101 -3.78 -11.25 -0.74
CA GLU A 101 -4.82 -12.18 -1.20
C GLU A 101 -4.58 -13.54 -0.58
N LYS A 102 -5.59 -14.13 0.08
CA LYS A 102 -5.50 -15.50 0.59
C LYS A 102 -6.83 -16.21 0.48
N THR A 103 -6.84 -17.53 0.67
CA THR A 103 -8.10 -18.28 0.80
C THR A 103 -8.96 -17.69 1.95
N GLY A 104 -10.23 -17.45 1.65
CA GLY A 104 -11.16 -16.78 2.56
C GLY A 104 -11.01 -15.26 2.52
N LYS A 105 -11.07 -14.61 3.70
CA LYS A 105 -10.94 -13.15 3.81
C LYS A 105 -9.48 -12.72 3.74
N ASP A 106 -9.15 -11.80 2.82
CA ASP A 106 -7.82 -11.20 2.69
C ASP A 106 -7.35 -10.47 3.95
N LEU A 107 -6.03 -10.37 4.10
CA LEU A 107 -5.42 -9.41 5.03
C LEU A 107 -5.39 -8.04 4.38
N GLY A 108 -5.65 -6.98 5.15
CA GLY A 108 -5.69 -5.64 4.58
C GLY A 108 -5.47 -4.55 5.62
N TYR A 109 -4.59 -3.60 5.30
CA TYR A 109 -4.28 -2.45 6.17
C TYR A 109 -4.70 -1.15 5.49
N LYS A 110 -5.45 -0.29 6.22
CA LYS A 110 -5.93 1.01 5.71
C LYS A 110 -4.90 2.11 5.99
N PHE A 111 -4.75 3.03 5.06
CA PHE A 111 -4.04 4.28 5.27
C PHE A 111 -4.65 5.40 4.42
N SER A 112 -4.46 6.65 4.82
CA SER A 112 -4.91 7.82 4.07
C SER A 112 -3.81 8.29 3.13
N VAL A 113 -4.20 8.65 1.90
CA VAL A 113 -3.35 9.41 0.98
C VAL A 113 -3.82 10.85 0.98
N ILE A 114 -2.90 11.76 1.23
CA ILE A 114 -3.16 13.20 1.31
C ILE A 114 -2.30 13.89 0.24
N ILE A 115 -2.93 14.77 -0.53
CA ILE A 115 -2.26 15.52 -1.59
C ILE A 115 -2.06 16.94 -1.11
N ASP A 116 -0.81 17.34 -0.98
CA ASP A 116 -0.47 18.72 -0.66
C ASP A 116 -0.64 19.58 -1.90
N PRO A 117 -1.29 20.76 -1.80
CA PRO A 117 -1.47 21.63 -2.95
C PRO A 117 -0.09 22.00 -3.54
N GLY A 118 -0.02 22.09 -4.87
CA GLY A 118 1.17 22.62 -5.53
C GLY A 118 1.50 24.01 -4.98
N ARG A 119 2.78 24.40 -5.00
CA ARG A 119 3.16 25.79 -4.75
C ARG A 119 2.52 26.65 -5.84
N GLY A 120 1.33 27.18 -5.58
CA GLY A 120 0.84 28.35 -6.29
C GLY A 120 1.79 29.52 -6.01
N PRO A 121 1.80 30.55 -6.87
CA PRO A 121 2.46 31.79 -6.50
C PRO A 121 1.90 32.25 -5.14
N PRO A 122 2.74 32.75 -4.21
CA PRO A 122 2.24 33.49 -3.06
C PRO A 122 1.31 34.61 -3.55
N PRO A 123 0.26 34.96 -2.80
CA PRO A 123 -0.54 36.15 -3.09
C PRO A 123 0.31 37.43 -3.13
#